data_AF-A0AAD8DGP9-F1
#
_entry.id   AF-A0AAD8DGP9-F1
#
_cell.length_a   1.000
_cell.length_b   1.000
_cell.length_c   1.000
_cell.angle_alpha   90.00
_cell.angle_beta   90.00
_cell.angle_gamma   90.00
#
_symmetry.space_group_name_H-M   'P 1'
#
loop_
_entity.id
_entity.type
_entity.pdbx_description
1 polymer ?
#
loop_
_entity_poly.entity_id
_entity_poly.type
_entity_poly.pdbx_seq_one_letter_code
_entity_poly.pdbx_strand_id
1 'polypeptide(L)'
;YCAGNSDHTYNKGPWVVHAGTRPLTTEDDDEGGPEGKKKKQDPRARKTIGSVGRKIHHRIVQVINEDGENLGNMHRADVIRMLDERGLKLVPLRENADPPVYRLMSGKQIHQEQLKLREKQKAKSGAGPTQIKELTFSSDIAQHDLETKVKQIQQWIEKRHHVRLTVRKGSASVEKMVSKKTL
;
A
#
# COMPACT_ATOMS: atom_id res chain seq x y z
N TYR A 1 -33.99 9.92 67.49
CA TYR A 1 -34.92 10.56 66.53
C TYR A 1 -35.17 9.58 65.39
N CYS A 2 -36.45 9.47 65.04
CA CYS A 2 -37.06 8.42 64.23
C CYS A 2 -36.77 8.48 62.72
N ALA A 3 -37.21 7.40 62.05
CA ALA A 3 -37.61 7.25 60.65
C ALA A 3 -36.48 6.90 59.64
N GLY A 4 -36.63 5.89 58.78
CA GLY A 4 -37.74 4.97 58.54
C GLY A 4 -37.47 3.96 57.43
N ASN A 5 -38.31 2.92 57.41
CA ASN A 5 -38.69 1.94 56.38
C ASN A 5 -38.09 2.11 54.97
N SER A 6 -37.81 1.05 54.19
CA SER A 6 -38.83 0.10 53.73
C SER A 6 -38.21 -1.12 53.03
N ASP A 7 -38.68 -2.30 53.41
CA ASP A 7 -38.69 -3.52 52.59
C ASP A 7 -39.41 -3.26 51.26
N HIS A 8 -38.90 -3.81 50.15
CA HIS A 8 -39.71 -4.26 49.03
C HIS A 8 -39.01 -5.39 48.27
N THR A 9 -39.42 -6.61 48.59
CA THR A 9 -39.30 -7.78 47.72
C THR A 9 -40.12 -7.58 46.45
N TYR A 10 -39.61 -7.97 45.28
CA TYR A 10 -40.48 -8.28 44.14
C TYR A 10 -40.08 -9.58 43.44
N ASN A 11 -41.13 -10.21 42.93
CA ASN A 11 -41.32 -11.62 42.69
C ASN A 11 -41.04 -12.01 41.22
N LYS A 12 -41.04 -13.32 40.99
CA LYS A 12 -40.76 -14.07 39.76
C LYS A 12 -41.62 -13.69 38.54
N GLY A 13 -41.07 -13.89 37.33
CA GLY A 13 -41.83 -14.02 36.08
C GLY A 13 -40.93 -14.36 34.86
N PRO A 14 -41.33 -15.28 33.96
CA PRO A 14 -40.46 -15.87 32.93
C PRO A 14 -40.45 -15.03 31.64
N TRP A 15 -39.29 -14.81 31.05
CA TRP A 15 -39.19 -14.17 29.74
C TRP A 15 -39.37 -15.23 28.65
N VAL A 16 -40.55 -15.16 28.02
CA VAL A 16 -40.94 -15.87 26.80
C VAL A 16 -39.94 -15.54 25.68
N VAL A 17 -39.34 -16.58 25.10
CA VAL A 17 -38.49 -16.46 23.89
C VAL A 17 -39.39 -16.35 22.66
N HIS A 18 -39.59 -15.15 22.15
CA HIS A 18 -40.10 -14.98 20.80
C HIS A 18 -38.95 -15.17 19.81
N ALA A 19 -39.03 -16.24 19.02
CA ALA A 19 -38.21 -16.47 17.84
C ALA A 19 -38.55 -15.40 16.78
N GLY A 20 -37.81 -14.29 16.84
CA GLY A 20 -37.79 -13.28 15.79
C GLY A 20 -36.54 -13.50 14.92
N THR A 21 -36.75 -14.00 13.71
CA THR A 21 -35.80 -13.95 12.60
C THR A 21 -35.35 -12.50 12.41
N ARG A 22 -34.15 -12.16 12.89
CA ARG A 22 -33.50 -10.89 12.54
C ARG A 22 -32.97 -11.02 11.10
N PRO A 23 -33.37 -10.15 10.17
CA PRO A 23 -32.68 -10.03 8.90
C PRO A 23 -31.24 -9.60 9.17
N LEU A 24 -30.31 -10.30 8.52
CA LEU A 24 -28.89 -9.96 8.50
C LEU A 24 -28.73 -8.61 7.80
N THR A 25 -28.86 -7.52 8.55
CA THR A 25 -28.23 -6.26 8.17
C THR A 25 -26.75 -6.54 8.09
N THR A 26 -26.19 -6.43 6.89
CA THR A 26 -24.75 -6.35 6.67
C THR A 26 -24.27 -5.10 7.38
N GLU A 27 -23.97 -5.24 8.66
CA GLU A 27 -23.08 -4.34 9.38
C GLU A 27 -21.71 -4.54 8.71
N ASP A 28 -21.23 -3.49 8.06
CA ASP A 28 -19.87 -3.39 7.55
C ASP A 28 -18.89 -3.40 8.74
N ASP A 29 -18.69 -4.57 9.34
CA ASP A 29 -17.67 -4.82 10.35
C ASP A 29 -16.28 -4.89 9.68
N ASP A 30 -15.73 -3.71 9.38
CA ASP A 30 -14.32 -3.50 9.05
C ASP A 30 -13.50 -3.59 10.36
N GLU A 31 -13.41 -4.80 10.94
CA GLU A 31 -12.50 -5.10 12.05
C GLU A 31 -11.05 -5.15 11.55
N GLY A 32 -10.47 -3.96 11.38
CA GLY A 32 -9.05 -3.74 11.18
C GLY A 32 -8.25 -4.05 12.45
N GLY A 33 -7.57 -5.19 12.47
CA GLY A 33 -6.61 -5.55 13.52
C GLY A 33 -5.48 -4.52 13.69
N PRO A 34 -4.81 -4.48 14.86
CA PRO A 34 -3.89 -3.41 15.21
C PRO A 34 -2.58 -3.52 14.42
N GLU A 35 -2.51 -2.81 13.29
CA GLU A 35 -1.25 -2.59 12.57
C GLU A 35 -0.31 -1.72 13.42
N GLY A 36 0.77 -2.32 13.90
CA GLY A 36 1.88 -1.60 14.51
C GLY A 36 2.34 -0.45 13.61
N LYS A 37 2.41 0.76 14.18
CA LYS A 37 2.76 2.01 13.50
C LYS A 37 4.18 1.96 12.91
N LYS A 38 4.38 1.29 11.77
CA LYS A 38 5.51 1.58 10.89
C LYS A 38 5.21 2.91 10.20
N LYS A 39 6.08 3.90 10.45
CA LYS A 39 6.03 5.23 9.84
C LYS A 39 5.94 5.08 8.32
N LYS A 40 4.73 5.19 7.77
CA LYS A 40 4.42 5.03 6.34
C LYS A 40 5.07 6.21 5.63
N GLN A 41 6.29 6.01 5.12
CA GLN A 41 6.96 7.01 4.31
C GLN A 41 6.12 7.21 3.05
N ASP A 42 5.71 8.45 2.77
CA ASP A 42 4.94 8.76 1.56
C ASP A 42 5.77 8.35 0.32
N PRO A 43 5.31 7.37 -0.48
CA PRO A 43 6.06 6.88 -1.63
C PRO A 43 6.19 7.91 -2.78
N ARG A 44 5.53 9.07 -2.65
CA ARG A 44 5.64 10.22 -3.57
C ARG A 44 6.75 11.19 -3.16
N ALA A 45 7.14 11.23 -1.88
CA ALA A 45 8.11 12.20 -1.37
C ALA A 45 9.54 11.98 -1.89
N ARG A 46 9.92 10.73 -2.21
CA ARG A 46 11.29 10.40 -2.68
C ARG A 46 11.47 10.49 -4.21
N LYS A 47 10.45 10.95 -4.94
CA LYS A 47 10.41 10.89 -6.42
C LYS A 47 10.64 12.22 -7.12
N THR A 48 10.98 13.27 -6.39
CA THR A 48 11.32 14.56 -6.99
C THR A 48 12.83 14.67 -7.12
N ILE A 49 13.33 14.83 -8.34
CA ILE A 49 14.75 15.12 -8.62
C ILE A 49 15.06 16.49 -8.01
N GLY A 50 15.68 16.51 -6.85
CA GLY A 50 16.04 17.72 -6.11
C GLY A 50 17.55 17.89 -6.05
N SER A 51 18.01 19.13 -5.84
CA SER A 51 19.41 19.34 -5.52
C SER A 51 19.66 19.10 -4.03
N VAL A 52 20.72 18.36 -3.69
CA VAL A 52 21.15 18.14 -2.29
C VAL A 52 21.75 19.42 -1.70
N GLY A 53 22.25 20.32 -2.55
CA GLY A 53 23.02 21.49 -2.14
C GLY A 53 24.38 21.08 -1.58
N ARG A 54 24.78 21.66 -0.44
CA ARG A 54 26.11 21.49 0.18
C ARG A 54 26.18 20.42 1.27
N LYS A 55 25.03 19.86 1.68
CA LYS A 55 24.96 18.89 2.79
C LYS A 55 25.18 17.47 2.27
N ILE A 56 26.44 17.07 2.15
CA ILE A 56 26.85 15.72 1.75
C ILE A 56 27.40 14.98 2.97
N HIS A 57 26.72 13.91 3.38
CA HIS A 57 27.11 13.13 4.56
C HIS A 57 28.29 12.18 4.28
N HIS A 58 28.38 11.69 3.04
CA HIS A 58 29.39 10.71 2.64
C HIS A 58 30.74 11.37 2.35
N ARG A 59 31.82 10.69 2.73
CA ARG A 59 33.19 11.19 2.54
C ARG A 59 33.65 11.08 1.08
N ILE A 60 33.37 9.93 0.48
CA ILE A 60 33.70 9.61 -0.91
C ILE A 60 32.40 9.46 -1.66
N VAL A 61 32.33 10.11 -2.82
CA VAL A 61 31.15 10.11 -3.69
C VAL A 61 31.58 9.93 -5.13
N GLN A 62 30.76 9.24 -5.92
CA GLN A 62 30.98 9.17 -7.36
C GLN A 62 30.29 10.35 -8.04
N VAL A 63 31.02 11.08 -8.88
CA VAL A 63 30.52 12.29 -9.55
C VAL A 63 30.48 12.10 -11.07
N ILE A 64 29.34 12.46 -11.65
CA ILE A 64 29.14 12.53 -13.10
C ILE A 64 28.99 14.00 -13.49
N ASN A 65 29.70 14.43 -14.52
CA ASN A 65 29.65 15.79 -15.06
C ASN A 65 28.30 16.07 -15.77
N GLU A 66 28.06 17.32 -16.15
CA GLU A 66 26.84 17.71 -16.88
C GLU A 66 26.73 17.00 -18.24
N ASP A 67 27.86 16.84 -18.94
CA ASP A 67 28.02 16.16 -20.23
C ASP A 67 27.80 14.64 -20.15
N GLY A 68 27.72 14.09 -18.93
CA GLY A 68 27.58 12.65 -18.70
C GLY A 68 28.92 11.91 -18.53
N GLU A 69 30.04 12.63 -18.56
CA GLU A 69 31.35 12.06 -18.26
C GLU A 69 31.47 11.68 -16.78
N ASN A 70 31.99 10.50 -16.49
CA ASN A 70 32.23 10.05 -15.13
C ASN A 70 33.58 10.58 -14.64
N LEU A 71 33.56 11.49 -13.66
CA LEU A 71 34.77 12.02 -13.01
C LEU A 71 35.33 11.03 -11.97
N GLY A 72 34.60 9.95 -11.70
CA GLY A 72 35.01 8.90 -10.79
C GLY A 72 34.73 9.26 -9.33
N ASN A 73 35.53 8.67 -8.44
CA ASN A 73 35.34 8.76 -6.99
C ASN A 73 36.13 9.95 -6.46
N MET A 74 35.42 10.92 -5.89
CA MET A 74 36.02 12.15 -5.38
C MET A 74 35.68 12.36 -3.91
N HIS A 75 36.51 13.11 -3.21
CA HIS A 75 36.22 13.51 -1.84
C HIS A 75 35.16 14.61 -1.84
N ARG A 76 34.25 14.61 -0.84
CA ARG A 76 33.19 15.61 -0.73
C ARG A 76 33.67 17.07 -0.83
N ALA A 77 34.88 17.35 -0.36
CA ALA A 77 35.46 18.69 -0.36
C ALA A 77 35.75 19.18 -1.78
N ASP A 78 36.32 18.30 -2.62
CA ASP A 78 36.62 18.61 -4.02
C ASP A 78 35.34 18.85 -4.81
N VAL A 79 34.30 18.05 -4.54
CA VAL A 79 32.98 18.22 -5.15
C VAL A 79 32.38 19.58 -4.80
N ILE A 80 32.44 19.99 -3.53
CA ILE A 80 31.96 21.31 -3.11
C ILE A 80 32.72 22.42 -3.83
N ARG A 81 34.05 22.30 -3.94
CA ARG A 81 34.87 23.28 -4.66
C ARG A 81 34.47 23.38 -6.15
N MET A 82 34.23 22.24 -6.81
CA MET A 82 33.76 22.22 -8.20
C MET A 82 32.37 22.87 -8.37
N LEU A 83 31.47 22.70 -7.39
CA LEU A 83 30.17 23.36 -7.41
C LEU A 83 30.31 24.88 -7.34
N ASP A 84 31.22 25.37 -6.50
CA ASP A 84 31.47 26.80 -6.33
C ASP A 84 32.20 27.41 -7.55
N GLU A 85 33.19 26.71 -8.12
CA GLU A 85 33.94 27.14 -9.31
C GLU A 85 33.04 27.24 -10.55
N ARG A 86 32.14 26.27 -10.75
CA ARG A 86 31.30 26.19 -11.96
C ARG A 86 29.88 26.74 -11.77
N GLY A 87 29.48 27.07 -10.54
CA GLY A 87 28.12 27.50 -10.21
C GLY A 87 27.03 26.44 -10.48
N LEU A 88 27.41 25.16 -10.48
CA LEU A 88 26.51 24.04 -10.78
C LEU A 88 25.82 23.51 -9.51
N LYS A 89 24.82 22.63 -9.69
CA LYS A 89 24.09 21.98 -8.60
C LYS A 89 24.34 20.49 -8.59
N LEU A 90 24.49 19.95 -7.39
CA LEU A 90 24.61 18.51 -7.16
C LEU A 90 23.23 17.88 -7.03
N VAL A 91 22.98 16.83 -7.83
CA VAL A 91 21.73 16.07 -7.86
C VAL A 91 22.04 14.61 -7.48
N PRO A 92 21.32 14.01 -6.52
CA PRO A 92 21.52 12.62 -6.18
C PRO A 92 20.85 11.74 -7.24
N LEU A 93 21.61 10.85 -7.87
CA LEU A 93 21.07 9.90 -8.84
C LEU A 93 20.81 8.54 -8.18
N ARG A 94 21.78 8.04 -7.41
CA ARG A 94 21.68 6.76 -6.69
C ARG A 94 22.31 6.88 -5.31
N GLU A 95 21.47 7.02 -4.30
CA GLU A 95 21.89 7.06 -2.88
C GLU A 95 22.18 5.68 -2.30
N ASN A 96 21.58 4.62 -2.85
CA ASN A 96 21.71 3.26 -2.34
C ASN A 96 22.96 2.52 -2.86
N ALA A 97 23.85 3.21 -3.58
CA ALA A 97 25.09 2.64 -4.10
C ALA A 97 26.25 2.94 -3.14
N ASP A 98 27.21 2.03 -3.04
CA ASP A 98 28.46 2.20 -2.31
C ASP A 98 29.64 2.29 -3.30
N PRO A 99 30.15 3.50 -3.63
CA PRO A 99 29.78 4.81 -3.12
C PRO A 99 28.56 5.46 -3.81
N PRO A 100 27.89 6.42 -3.15
CA PRO A 100 26.70 7.07 -3.69
C PRO A 100 27.03 7.91 -4.92
N VAL A 101 26.12 7.88 -5.89
CA VAL A 101 26.31 8.49 -7.22
C VAL A 101 25.54 9.81 -7.31
N TYR A 102 26.28 10.86 -7.59
CA TYR A 102 25.76 12.21 -7.82
C TYR A 102 26.08 12.69 -9.22
N ARG A 103 25.21 13.54 -9.76
CA ARG A 103 25.39 14.19 -11.05
C ARG A 103 25.40 15.70 -10.88
N LEU A 104 26.31 16.38 -11.57
CA LEU A 104 26.35 17.82 -11.72
C LEU A 104 25.35 18.24 -12.79
N MET A 105 24.48 19.20 -12.47
CA MET A 105 23.51 19.74 -13.40
C MET A 105 23.29 21.23 -13.16
N SER A 106 22.91 21.94 -14.21
CA SER A 106 22.40 23.31 -14.10
C SER A 106 20.95 23.33 -13.60
N GLY A 107 20.52 24.46 -13.01
CA GLY A 107 19.13 24.61 -12.54
C GLY A 107 18.07 24.43 -13.63
N LYS A 108 18.38 24.82 -14.88
CA LYS A 108 17.48 24.65 -16.03
C LYS A 108 17.32 23.17 -16.39
N GLN A 109 18.41 22.41 -16.41
CA GLN A 109 18.38 20.97 -16.67
C GLN A 109 17.56 20.22 -15.61
N ILE A 110 17.74 20.56 -14.33
CA ILE A 110 16.96 19.98 -13.23
C ILE A 110 15.47 20.21 -13.45
N HIS A 111 15.06 21.43 -13.81
CA HIS A 111 13.66 21.74 -14.07
C HIS A 111 13.08 20.92 -15.23
N GLN A 112 13.82 20.82 -16.33
CA GLN A 112 13.40 20.01 -17.48
C GLN A 112 13.28 18.53 -17.11
N GLU A 113 14.21 18.00 -16.32
CA GLU A 113 14.16 16.60 -15.90
C GLU A 113 13.00 16.34 -14.92
N GLN A 114 12.73 17.26 -14.01
CA GLN A 114 11.54 17.24 -13.16
C GLN A 114 10.25 17.26 -13.99
N LEU A 115 10.18 18.08 -15.03
CA LEU A 115 9.00 18.15 -15.91
C LEU A 115 8.80 16.82 -16.64
N LYS A 116 9.85 16.29 -17.28
CA LYS A 116 9.84 14.98 -17.93
C LYS A 116 9.43 13.87 -16.96
N LEU A 117 9.93 13.92 -15.72
CA LEU A 117 9.57 12.93 -14.71
C LEU A 117 8.11 13.07 -14.28
N ARG A 118 7.59 14.29 -14.15
CA ARG A 118 6.18 14.56 -13.85
C ARG A 118 5.28 14.04 -14.96
N GLU A 119 5.63 14.24 -16.23
CA GLU A 119 4.88 13.69 -17.37
C GLU A 119 4.87 12.17 -17.37
N LYS A 120 6.04 11.55 -17.17
CA LYS A 120 6.16 10.09 -17.01
C LYS A 120 5.35 9.58 -15.82
N GLN A 121 5.31 10.31 -14.72
CA GLN A 121 4.51 9.96 -13.55
C GLN A 121 3.02 10.09 -13.83
N LYS A 122 2.57 11.13 -14.53
CA LYS A 122 1.17 11.29 -14.96
C LYS A 122 0.71 10.11 -15.82
N ALA A 123 1.54 9.72 -16.80
CA ALA A 123 1.28 8.55 -17.64
C ALA A 123 1.22 7.26 -16.83
N LYS A 124 2.09 7.10 -15.83
CA LYS A 124 2.11 5.93 -14.95
C LYS A 124 1.04 5.95 -13.86
N SER A 125 0.57 7.12 -13.43
CA SER A 125 -0.43 7.27 -12.37
C SER A 125 -1.85 6.96 -12.82
N GLY A 126 -2.10 6.88 -14.13
CA GLY A 126 -3.33 6.27 -14.67
C GLY A 126 -3.45 4.79 -14.30
N ALA A 127 -2.32 4.12 -14.05
CA ALA A 127 -2.27 2.83 -13.37
C ALA A 127 -2.11 3.08 -11.87
N GLY A 128 -3.23 3.26 -11.16
CA GLY A 128 -3.24 3.25 -9.70
C GLY A 128 -2.58 1.98 -9.16
N PRO A 129 -2.12 1.97 -7.90
CA PRO A 129 -1.58 0.76 -7.30
C PRO A 129 -2.66 -0.33 -7.34
N THR A 130 -2.42 -1.36 -8.15
CA THR A 130 -3.35 -2.47 -8.30
C THR A 130 -3.43 -3.21 -6.98
N GLN A 131 -4.43 -2.88 -6.16
CA GLN A 131 -4.62 -3.58 -4.88
C GLN A 131 -5.00 -5.02 -5.16
N ILE A 132 -4.36 -5.93 -4.42
CA ILE A 132 -4.72 -7.34 -4.42
C ILE A 132 -5.78 -7.51 -3.33
N LYS A 133 -7.00 -7.90 -3.72
CA LYS A 133 -8.08 -8.28 -2.79
C LYS A 133 -8.09 -9.79 -2.65
N GLU A 134 -8.09 -10.28 -1.43
CA GLU A 134 -8.13 -11.72 -1.15
C GLU A 134 -9.54 -12.13 -0.77
N LEU A 135 -10.04 -13.17 -1.41
CA LEU A 135 -11.36 -13.72 -1.13
C LEU A 135 -11.24 -15.22 -0.90
N THR A 136 -11.79 -15.68 0.22
CA THR A 136 -11.80 -17.10 0.58
C THR A 136 -13.20 -17.67 0.42
N PHE A 137 -13.30 -18.81 -0.26
CA PHE A 137 -14.51 -19.62 -0.37
C PHE A 137 -14.40 -20.85 0.52
N SER A 138 -15.54 -21.32 1.02
CA SER A 138 -15.67 -22.64 1.64
C SER A 138 -16.28 -23.60 0.63
N SER A 139 -15.90 -24.88 0.66
CA SER A 139 -16.47 -25.91 -0.23
C SER A 139 -17.99 -26.13 -0.03
N ASP A 140 -18.52 -25.80 1.14
CA ASP A 140 -19.94 -25.97 1.51
C ASP A 140 -20.79 -24.71 1.24
N ILE A 141 -20.35 -23.83 0.33
CA ILE A 141 -21.00 -22.54 0.06
C ILE A 141 -22.40 -22.71 -0.58
N ALA A 142 -23.39 -21.99 -0.07
CA ALA A 142 -24.73 -21.95 -0.65
C ALA A 142 -24.76 -21.13 -1.96
N GLN A 143 -25.65 -21.52 -2.90
CA GLN A 143 -25.80 -20.87 -4.20
C GLN A 143 -26.00 -19.34 -4.11
N HIS A 144 -26.79 -18.87 -3.14
CA HIS A 144 -27.05 -17.44 -2.94
C HIS A 144 -25.79 -16.67 -2.47
N ASP A 145 -24.97 -17.27 -1.60
CA ASP A 145 -23.72 -16.66 -1.12
C ASP A 145 -22.65 -16.62 -2.24
N LEU A 146 -22.64 -17.64 -3.10
CA LEU A 146 -21.78 -17.68 -4.28
C LEU A 146 -22.08 -16.53 -5.25
N GLU A 147 -23.35 -16.31 -5.57
CA GLU A 147 -23.78 -15.23 -6.47
C GLU A 147 -23.38 -13.84 -5.94
N THR A 148 -23.49 -13.62 -4.63
CA THR A 148 -23.09 -12.36 -3.98
C THR A 148 -21.58 -12.13 -4.09
N LYS A 149 -20.76 -13.17 -3.83
CA LYS A 149 -19.30 -13.10 -3.96
C LYS A 149 -18.84 -12.91 -5.41
N VAL A 150 -19.54 -13.52 -6.38
CA VAL A 150 -19.26 -13.31 -7.81
C VAL A 150 -19.50 -11.85 -8.22
N LYS A 151 -20.61 -11.25 -7.78
CA LYS A 151 -20.88 -9.82 -8.03
C LYS A 151 -19.80 -8.91 -7.41
N GLN A 152 -19.33 -9.24 -6.22
CA GLN A 152 -18.24 -8.52 -5.56
C GLN A 152 -16.92 -8.63 -6.34
N ILE A 153 -16.57 -9.82 -6.85
CA ILE A 153 -15.40 -10.03 -7.71
C ILE A 153 -15.53 -9.19 -9.00
N GLN A 154 -16.71 -9.18 -9.62
CA GLN A 154 -16.96 -8.42 -10.84
C GLN A 154 -16.72 -6.91 -10.61
N GLN A 155 -17.24 -6.37 -9.51
CA GLN A 155 -17.00 -4.97 -9.13
C GLN A 155 -15.52 -4.66 -8.88
N TRP A 156 -14.77 -5.60 -8.30
CA TRP A 156 -13.33 -5.42 -8.07
C TRP A 156 -12.52 -5.45 -9.37
N ILE A 157 -12.85 -6.33 -10.30
CA ILE A 157 -12.21 -6.39 -11.62
C ILE A 157 -12.49 -5.11 -12.41
N GLU A 158 -13.71 -4.60 -12.36
CA GLU A 158 -14.10 -3.36 -13.02
C GLU A 158 -13.30 -2.15 -12.48
N LYS A 159 -13.06 -2.12 -11.17
CA LYS A 159 -12.20 -1.13 -10.49
C LYS A 159 -10.69 -1.37 -10.68
N ARG A 160 -10.29 -2.28 -11.59
CA ARG A 160 -8.89 -2.64 -11.87
C ARG A 160 -8.15 -3.16 -10.64
N HIS A 161 -8.79 -4.00 -9.82
CA HIS A 161 -8.11 -4.73 -8.75
C HIS A 161 -7.74 -6.15 -9.20
N HIS A 162 -6.62 -6.68 -8.68
CA HIS A 162 -6.33 -8.10 -8.79
C HIS A 162 -7.06 -8.83 -7.67
N VAL A 163 -7.64 -9.99 -7.97
CA VAL A 163 -8.35 -10.80 -6.98
C VAL A 163 -7.63 -12.12 -6.81
N ARG A 164 -7.29 -12.46 -5.56
CA ARG A 164 -6.71 -13.77 -5.20
C ARG A 164 -7.78 -14.61 -4.53
N LEU A 165 -8.17 -15.69 -5.18
CA LEU A 165 -9.20 -16.61 -4.70
C LEU A 165 -8.56 -17.80 -3.99
N THR A 166 -9.02 -18.12 -2.79
CA THR A 166 -8.59 -19.31 -2.04
C THR A 166 -9.81 -20.14 -1.67
N VAL A 167 -9.79 -21.45 -1.93
CA VAL A 167 -10.87 -22.35 -1.51
C VAL A 167 -10.39 -23.15 -0.31
N ARG A 168 -11.11 -23.04 0.81
CA ARG A 168 -10.92 -23.87 1.99
C ARG A 168 -11.85 -25.08 1.90
N LYS A 169 -11.28 -26.26 2.15
CA LYS A 169 -12.04 -27.50 2.24
C LYS A 169 -12.96 -27.44 3.46
N GLY A 170 -14.26 -27.44 3.22
CA GLY A 170 -15.27 -27.65 4.25
C GLY A 170 -15.13 -29.05 4.85
N SER A 171 -15.43 -29.22 6.13
CA SER A 171 -15.31 -30.49 6.84
C SER A 171 -16.46 -31.46 6.54
N ALA A 172 -17.05 -31.40 5.35
CA ALA A 172 -18.11 -32.30 4.91
C ALA A 172 -17.80 -32.85 3.51
N SER A 173 -17.68 -34.17 3.44
CA SER A 173 -17.84 -35.06 2.28
C SER A 173 -17.13 -34.72 0.97
N VAL A 174 -16.04 -35.45 0.74
CA VAL A 174 -15.38 -35.55 -0.58
C VAL A 174 -16.16 -36.55 -1.44
N GLU A 175 -17.11 -36.09 -2.24
CA GLU A 175 -17.62 -36.93 -3.33
C GLU A 175 -16.83 -36.63 -4.61
N LYS A 176 -16.00 -37.59 -4.99
CA LYS A 176 -15.23 -37.58 -6.23
C LYS A 176 -16.19 -37.79 -7.39
N MET A 177 -16.50 -36.74 -8.15
CA MET A 177 -17.15 -36.90 -9.46
C MET A 177 -16.08 -36.89 -10.55
N VAL A 178 -15.54 -38.07 -10.88
CA VAL A 178 -14.78 -38.29 -12.12
C VAL A 178 -15.81 -38.39 -13.24
N SER A 179 -15.94 -37.33 -14.04
CA SER A 179 -16.74 -37.38 -15.27
C SER A 179 -15.93 -38.12 -16.34
N LYS A 180 -16.34 -39.35 -16.66
CA LYS A 180 -15.92 -40.04 -17.88
C LYS A 180 -16.77 -39.51 -19.03
N LYS A 181 -16.13 -38.82 -19.98
CA LYS A 181 -16.75 -38.51 -21.27
C LYS A 181 -16.32 -39.58 -22.27
N THR A 182 -17.19 -40.55 -22.48
CA THR A 182 -17.09 -41.52 -23.57
C THR A 182 -17.43 -40.81 -24.88
N LEU A 183 -16.56 -40.91 -25.87
CA LEU A 183 -16.88 -40.74 -27.30
C LEU A 183 -16.82 -42.13 -27.94
#